data_AF-A0A1L9SQJ2-F1
#
_entry.id   AF-A0A1L9SQJ2-F1
#
_cell.length_a   1.000
_cell.length_b   1.000
_cell.length_c   1.000
_cell.angle_alpha   90.00
_cell.angle_beta   90.00
_cell.angle_gamma   90.00
#
_symmetry.space_group_name_H-M   'P 1'
#
loop_
_entity.id
_entity.type
_entity.pdbx_description
1 polymer ?
#
loop_
_entity_poly.entity_id
_entity_poly.type
_entity_poly.pdbx_seq_one_letter_code
_entity_poly.pdbx_strand_id
1 'polypeptide(L)'
;MKVQVINKDTVDAALDILKNCNTKRVCILNFANETNPGSAWRSGVIAQEEDICRRTSLHLTLNKKFYPLRYEDAIYSTEVLVIRENFASQHKLFDVTRPETLPSISVISMAAIYAPKTDSGRTKYLDPVERDQMKSQIRLTLSIAAVNSHRYLVVGAFGCGHYKHPLQDSAQCWKEVLQEPEFSCRWEGIYFAITGGRNKNGISIYQEALDGLTV
;
A
#
# COMPACT_ATOMS: atom_id res chain seq x y z
N MET A 1 -16.36 8.12 -6.96
CA MET A 1 -15.03 7.86 -6.37
C MET A 1 -13.96 8.45 -7.27
N LYS A 2 -12.87 9.02 -6.73
CA LYS A 2 -11.72 9.47 -7.54
C LYS A 2 -10.53 8.53 -7.35
N VAL A 3 -10.01 7.94 -8.42
CA VAL A 3 -8.73 7.24 -8.41
C VAL A 3 -7.64 8.21 -8.87
N GLN A 4 -6.56 8.31 -8.11
CA GLN A 4 -5.42 9.17 -8.44
C GLN A 4 -4.10 8.43 -8.30
N VAL A 5 -3.18 8.69 -9.22
CA VAL A 5 -1.80 8.19 -9.13
C VAL A 5 -0.88 9.36 -8.83
N ILE A 6 -0.14 9.28 -7.72
CA ILE A 6 0.66 10.39 -7.18
C ILE A 6 2.11 9.99 -6.94
N ASN A 7 3.02 10.92 -7.24
CA ASN A 7 4.45 10.75 -6.97
C ASN A 7 4.78 11.15 -5.53
N LYS A 8 4.47 10.29 -4.58
CA LYS A 8 4.67 10.53 -3.15
C LYS A 8 4.90 9.20 -2.42
N ASP A 9 5.55 9.21 -1.27
CA ASP A 9 5.60 8.03 -0.42
C ASP A 9 4.24 7.78 0.27
N THR A 10 4.04 6.54 0.71
CA THR A 10 2.75 6.08 1.23
C THR A 10 2.30 6.84 2.48
N VAL A 11 3.22 7.21 3.38
CA VAL A 11 2.86 7.88 4.64
C VAL A 11 2.58 9.36 4.38
N ASP A 12 3.39 10.05 3.58
CA ASP A 12 3.14 11.45 3.22
C ASP A 12 1.83 11.61 2.45
N ALA A 13 1.50 10.67 1.56
CA ALA A 13 0.22 10.65 0.87
C ALA A 13 -0.95 10.53 1.85
N ALA A 14 -0.82 9.70 2.88
CA ALA A 14 -1.83 9.57 3.91
C ALA A 14 -1.97 10.86 4.76
N LEU A 15 -0.86 11.48 5.15
CA LEU A 15 -0.84 12.73 5.91
C LEU A 15 -1.50 13.89 5.12
N ASP A 16 -1.22 13.99 3.83
CA ASP A 16 -1.87 14.95 2.95
C ASP A 16 -3.39 14.77 2.92
N ILE A 17 -3.88 13.52 2.81
CA ILE A 17 -5.31 13.23 2.78
C ILE A 17 -5.96 13.55 4.13
N LEU A 18 -5.33 13.15 5.24
CA LEU A 18 -5.82 13.48 6.59
C LEU A 18 -6.04 15.00 6.73
N LYS A 19 -5.07 15.80 6.27
CA LYS A 19 -5.11 17.25 6.31
C LYS A 19 -6.13 17.85 5.34
N ASN A 20 -6.06 17.49 4.07
CA ASN A 20 -6.81 18.14 2.99
C ASN A 20 -8.29 17.73 2.97
N CYS A 21 -8.60 16.50 3.37
CA CYS A 21 -9.96 15.98 3.42
C CYS A 21 -10.60 16.08 4.81
N ASN A 22 -9.88 16.64 5.80
CA ASN A 22 -10.31 16.76 7.19
C ASN A 22 -10.91 15.44 7.74
N THR A 23 -10.20 14.35 7.50
CA THR A 23 -10.63 12.99 7.86
C THR A 23 -9.66 12.37 8.86
N LYS A 24 -10.14 11.36 9.61
CA LYS A 24 -9.33 10.57 10.55
C LYS A 24 -9.20 9.10 10.14
N ARG A 25 -9.70 8.72 8.96
CA ARG A 25 -9.89 7.31 8.57
C ARG A 25 -9.22 6.96 7.25
N VAL A 26 -7.94 7.34 7.11
CA VAL A 26 -7.12 6.89 5.98
C VAL A 26 -6.56 5.51 6.28
N CYS A 27 -6.71 4.58 5.33
CA CYS A 27 -6.09 3.26 5.39
C CYS A 27 -5.00 3.14 4.33
N ILE A 28 -3.86 2.59 4.70
CA ILE A 28 -2.75 2.35 3.76
C ILE A 28 -2.51 0.85 3.56
N LEU A 29 -1.95 0.47 2.41
CA LEU A 29 -1.46 -0.89 2.15
C LEU A 29 0.06 -0.95 2.39
N ASN A 30 0.47 -1.73 3.39
CA ASN A 30 1.85 -2.12 3.63
C ASN A 30 2.20 -3.35 2.79
N PHE A 31 3.25 -3.25 1.97
CA PHE A 31 3.79 -4.32 1.14
C PHE A 31 4.67 -5.23 1.99
N ALA A 32 4.01 -5.98 2.86
CA ALA A 32 4.64 -6.69 3.96
C ALA A 32 5.57 -7.80 3.47
N ASN A 33 6.65 -8.01 4.22
CA ASN A 33 7.47 -9.20 4.08
C ASN A 33 6.66 -10.43 4.51
N GLU A 34 6.81 -11.52 3.77
CA GLU A 34 6.10 -12.77 4.03
C GLU A 34 6.48 -13.40 5.38
N THR A 35 7.74 -13.28 5.80
CA THR A 35 8.31 -14.07 6.90
C THR A 35 8.74 -13.24 8.10
N ASN A 36 9.16 -12.00 7.88
CA ASN A 36 9.80 -11.17 8.88
C ASN A 36 8.98 -9.89 9.15
N PRO A 37 8.37 -9.74 10.33
CA PRO A 37 7.60 -8.54 10.68
C PRO A 37 8.39 -7.25 10.51
N GLY A 38 7.92 -6.36 9.62
CA GLY A 38 8.58 -5.08 9.34
C GLY A 38 9.93 -5.20 8.63
N SER A 39 10.26 -6.39 8.12
CA SER A 39 11.51 -6.67 7.40
C SER A 39 12.74 -6.17 8.19
N ALA A 40 13.73 -5.61 7.49
CA ALA A 40 14.95 -5.06 8.06
C ALA A 40 14.82 -3.55 8.39
N TRP A 41 13.68 -3.10 8.92
CA TRP A 41 13.45 -1.67 9.19
C TRP A 41 14.49 -1.05 10.13
N ARG A 42 15.15 -1.84 10.98
CA ARG A 42 16.25 -1.37 11.84
C ARG A 42 17.58 -1.18 11.09
N SER A 43 17.72 -1.68 9.87
CA SER A 43 19.00 -1.86 9.18
C SER A 43 19.26 -0.91 8.00
N GLY A 44 18.71 0.31 8.02
CA GLY A 44 18.96 1.32 6.98
C GLY A 44 18.42 0.98 5.58
N VAL A 45 17.72 -0.15 5.41
CA VAL A 45 17.04 -0.53 4.18
C VAL A 45 15.94 0.50 3.87
N ILE A 46 15.87 0.90 2.59
CA ILE A 46 14.90 1.86 2.08
C ILE A 46 13.96 1.12 1.12
N ALA A 47 12.91 0.56 1.70
CA ALA A 47 11.74 0.03 1.00
C ALA A 47 10.47 0.44 1.77
N GLN A 48 9.30 0.19 1.18
CA GLN A 48 8.05 0.77 1.65
C GLN A 48 7.68 0.28 3.07
N GLU A 49 7.73 -1.02 3.34
CA GLU A 49 7.45 -1.58 4.67
C GLU A 49 8.41 -1.02 5.72
N GLU A 50 9.71 -0.98 5.41
CA GLU A 50 10.74 -0.49 6.31
C GLU A 50 10.55 1.00 6.63
N ASP A 51 10.17 1.82 5.66
CA ASP A 51 9.89 3.24 5.89
C ASP A 51 8.63 3.43 6.74
N ILE A 52 7.55 2.69 6.47
CA ILE A 52 6.33 2.71 7.29
C ILE A 52 6.66 2.29 8.73
N CYS A 53 7.39 1.19 8.93
CA CYS A 53 7.76 0.69 10.26
C CYS A 53 8.69 1.65 11.01
N ARG A 54 9.58 2.35 10.30
CA ARG A 54 10.48 3.34 10.89
C ARG A 54 9.73 4.59 11.33
N ARG A 55 8.73 5.01 10.54
CA ARG A 55 8.00 6.27 10.74
C ARG A 55 6.77 6.16 11.63
N THR A 56 6.33 4.94 11.92
CA THR A 56 5.07 4.70 12.62
C THR A 56 5.19 3.66 13.73
N SER A 57 4.13 3.54 14.52
CA SER A 57 3.98 2.46 15.52
C SER A 57 3.63 1.10 14.93
N LEU A 58 3.57 0.93 13.59
CA LEU A 58 3.14 -0.31 12.94
C LEU A 58 3.93 -1.53 13.41
N HIS A 59 5.24 -1.41 13.60
CA HIS A 59 6.09 -2.52 14.02
C HIS A 59 5.68 -3.14 15.37
N LEU A 60 4.90 -2.43 16.20
CA LEU A 60 4.36 -2.94 17.47
C LEU A 60 3.13 -3.84 17.25
N THR A 61 2.43 -3.71 16.13
CA THR A 61 1.22 -4.49 15.81
C THR A 61 1.53 -5.76 15.02
N LEU A 62 2.69 -5.80 14.32
CA LEU A 62 3.13 -6.94 13.51
C LEU A 62 3.67 -8.09 14.38
N ASN A 63 2.76 -8.87 14.98
CA ASN A 63 3.13 -9.98 15.85
C ASN A 63 3.68 -11.18 15.04
N LYS A 64 4.88 -11.64 15.40
CA LYS A 64 5.57 -12.77 14.76
C LYS A 64 4.74 -14.06 14.69
N LYS A 65 3.77 -14.27 15.59
CA LYS A 65 2.89 -15.45 15.56
C LYS A 65 2.00 -15.54 14.32
N PHE A 66 1.79 -14.43 13.62
CA PHE A 66 1.00 -14.37 12.38
C PHE A 66 1.84 -14.69 11.14
N TYR A 67 3.14 -14.95 11.30
CA TYR A 67 4.07 -15.19 10.21
C TYR A 67 4.45 -16.68 10.14
N PRO A 68 4.68 -17.24 8.93
CA PRO A 68 4.66 -16.54 7.64
C PRO A 68 3.23 -16.18 7.18
N LEU A 69 3.09 -15.02 6.53
CA LEU A 69 1.84 -14.58 5.90
C LEU A 69 1.63 -15.38 4.61
N ARG A 70 0.54 -16.14 4.53
CA ARG A 70 0.13 -16.76 3.26
C ARG A 70 -0.49 -15.71 2.35
N TYR A 71 -0.69 -16.03 1.07
CA TYR A 71 -1.18 -15.05 0.11
C TYR A 71 -2.62 -14.57 0.43
N GLU A 72 -3.41 -15.37 1.14
CA GLU A 72 -4.76 -15.02 1.62
C GLU A 72 -4.77 -14.30 2.98
N ASP A 73 -3.62 -14.20 3.64
CA ASP A 73 -3.53 -13.61 4.97
C ASP A 73 -3.29 -12.10 4.88
N ALA A 74 -3.93 -11.35 5.79
CA ALA A 74 -3.70 -9.93 5.96
C ALA A 74 -3.79 -9.57 7.45
N ILE A 75 -2.91 -8.66 7.90
CA ILE A 75 -2.97 -8.08 9.25
C ILE A 75 -3.55 -6.68 9.13
N TYR A 76 -4.71 -6.44 9.74
CA TYR A 76 -5.30 -5.12 9.86
C TYR A 76 -4.89 -4.48 11.19
N SER A 77 -4.19 -3.36 11.12
CA SER A 77 -3.73 -2.57 12.27
C SER A 77 -4.43 -1.22 12.28
N THR A 78 -5.13 -0.92 13.36
CA THR A 78 -5.81 0.36 13.56
C THR A 78 -4.99 1.29 14.44
N GLU A 79 -5.27 2.59 14.37
CA GLU A 79 -4.63 3.64 15.19
C GLU A 79 -3.09 3.61 15.20
N VAL A 80 -2.50 3.32 14.04
CA VAL A 80 -1.05 3.37 13.85
C VAL A 80 -0.60 4.83 13.85
N LEU A 81 0.13 5.22 14.89
CA LEU A 81 0.63 6.59 15.09
C LEU A 81 1.80 6.86 14.15
N VAL A 82 1.76 7.98 13.46
CA VAL A 82 2.91 8.49 12.70
C VAL A 82 3.75 9.37 13.61
N ILE A 83 5.00 8.97 13.83
CA ILE A 83 5.90 9.58 14.83
C ILE A 83 7.12 10.27 14.20
N ARG A 84 7.38 10.05 12.92
CA ARG A 84 8.52 10.67 12.21
C ARG A 84 8.13 11.17 10.82
N GLU A 85 8.84 12.23 10.42
CA GLU A 85 8.86 12.73 9.05
C GLU A 85 9.48 11.71 8.06
N ASN A 86 9.41 12.02 6.77
CA ASN A 86 9.95 11.17 5.70
C ASN A 86 11.49 11.13 5.67
N PHE A 87 12.05 10.36 4.74
CA PHE A 87 13.49 10.22 4.56
C PHE A 87 14.20 11.53 4.20
N ALA A 88 13.57 12.42 3.41
CA ALA A 88 14.16 13.70 3.03
C ALA A 88 14.36 14.64 4.23
N SER A 89 13.46 14.55 5.22
CA SER A 89 13.59 15.20 6.53
C SER A 89 14.43 14.39 7.54
N GLN A 90 15.23 13.43 7.07
CA GLN A 90 16.09 12.57 7.89
C GLN A 90 15.33 11.82 9.00
N HIS A 91 14.06 11.48 8.77
CA HIS A 91 13.19 10.82 9.75
C HIS A 91 13.13 11.54 11.11
N LYS A 92 13.15 12.88 11.08
CA LYS A 92 13.00 13.72 12.27
C LYS A 92 11.74 13.32 13.06
N LEU A 93 11.88 13.25 14.38
CA LEU A 93 10.76 12.94 15.27
C LEU A 93 9.76 14.10 15.27
N PHE A 94 8.48 13.78 15.17
CA PHE A 94 7.42 14.76 15.48
C PHE A 94 7.43 15.13 16.97
N ASP A 95 6.68 16.17 17.32
CA ASP A 95 6.49 16.51 18.73
C ASP A 95 5.67 15.42 19.43
N VAL A 96 6.39 14.54 20.13
CA VAL A 96 5.80 13.43 20.90
C VAL A 96 5.43 13.83 22.32
N THR A 97 5.63 15.09 22.73
CA THR A 97 5.22 15.57 24.06
C THR A 97 3.71 15.65 24.21
N ARG A 98 2.98 15.68 23.08
CA ARG A 98 1.52 15.65 22.98
C ARG A 98 1.04 14.55 22.03
N PRO A 99 1.10 13.26 22.46
CA PRO A 99 0.77 12.12 21.61
C PRO A 99 -0.63 12.18 20.97
N GLU A 100 -1.59 12.82 21.64
CA GLU A 100 -2.97 13.02 21.16
C GLU A 100 -3.04 13.91 19.90
N THR A 101 -1.97 14.62 19.58
CA THR A 101 -1.87 15.47 18.39
C THR A 101 -1.14 14.82 17.23
N LEU A 102 -0.58 13.62 17.43
CA LEU A 102 0.05 12.87 16.36
C LEU A 102 -1.00 12.34 15.39
N PRO A 103 -0.72 12.38 14.07
CA PRO A 103 -1.60 11.78 13.09
C PRO A 103 -1.63 10.26 13.27
N SER A 104 -2.81 9.67 13.10
CA SER A 104 -3.01 8.22 13.09
C SER A 104 -3.61 7.75 11.76
N ILE A 105 -3.21 6.55 11.35
CA ILE A 105 -3.68 5.88 10.13
C ILE A 105 -4.04 4.43 10.46
N SER A 106 -4.78 3.77 9.58
CA SER A 106 -4.92 2.31 9.60
C SER A 106 -4.03 1.69 8.52
N VAL A 107 -3.58 0.46 8.77
CA VAL A 107 -2.65 -0.25 7.89
C VAL A 107 -3.16 -1.67 7.64
N ILE A 108 -3.28 -2.04 6.37
CA ILE A 108 -3.43 -3.43 5.94
C ILE A 108 -2.03 -3.91 5.55
N SER A 109 -1.51 -4.94 6.22
CA SER A 109 -0.24 -5.57 5.89
C SER A 109 -0.48 -6.91 5.23
N MET A 110 0.01 -7.06 4.00
CA MET A 110 -0.17 -8.25 3.18
C MET A 110 1.09 -8.52 2.36
N ALA A 111 1.47 -9.79 2.23
CA ALA A 111 2.65 -10.18 1.46
C ALA A 111 2.25 -10.57 0.03
N ALA A 112 2.89 -9.95 -0.96
CA ALA A 112 2.72 -10.33 -2.36
C ALA A 112 3.42 -11.67 -2.62
N ILE A 113 2.96 -12.41 -3.64
CA ILE A 113 3.62 -13.66 -4.05
C ILE A 113 5.03 -13.36 -4.57
N TYR A 114 6.03 -14.15 -4.16
CA TYR A 114 7.40 -13.93 -4.61
C TYR A 114 7.64 -14.50 -6.00
N ALA A 115 8.05 -13.62 -6.92
CA ALA A 115 8.52 -13.96 -8.26
C ALA A 115 7.54 -14.84 -9.08
N PRO A 116 6.31 -14.35 -9.35
CA PRO A 116 5.39 -15.05 -10.24
C PRO A 116 6.00 -15.22 -11.64
N LYS A 117 5.49 -16.18 -12.40
CA LYS A 117 5.87 -16.43 -13.79
C LYS A 117 5.40 -15.26 -14.67
N THR A 118 6.36 -14.53 -15.22
CA THR A 118 6.11 -13.42 -16.15
C THR A 118 6.80 -13.63 -17.49
N ASP A 119 6.39 -12.85 -18.49
CA ASP A 119 7.17 -12.68 -19.71
C ASP A 119 8.56 -12.09 -19.43
N SER A 120 9.44 -12.12 -20.44
CA SER A 120 10.81 -11.62 -20.33
C SER A 120 10.88 -10.13 -19.95
N GLY A 121 9.88 -9.35 -20.33
CA GLY A 121 9.79 -7.93 -20.02
C GLY A 121 9.19 -7.60 -18.65
N ARG A 122 8.72 -8.60 -17.88
CA ARG A 122 7.91 -8.39 -16.65
C ARG A 122 6.74 -7.42 -16.88
N THR A 123 6.08 -7.58 -18.02
CA THR A 123 4.90 -6.82 -18.41
C THR A 123 3.60 -7.57 -18.15
N LYS A 124 3.62 -8.90 -18.20
CA LYS A 124 2.43 -9.76 -18.11
C LYS A 124 2.67 -11.01 -17.28
N TYR A 125 1.64 -11.47 -16.57
CA TYR A 125 1.64 -12.83 -16.01
C TYR A 125 1.52 -13.87 -17.13
N LEU A 126 2.29 -14.95 -17.03
CA LEU A 126 2.16 -16.12 -17.90
C LEU A 126 1.24 -17.18 -17.30
N ASP A 127 1.11 -17.20 -15.98
CA ASP A 127 0.24 -18.11 -15.25
C ASP A 127 -1.06 -17.38 -14.86
N PRO A 128 -2.22 -17.80 -15.39
CA PRO A 128 -3.50 -17.16 -15.04
C PRO A 128 -3.84 -17.31 -13.55
N VAL A 129 -3.37 -18.38 -12.88
CA VAL A 129 -3.62 -18.58 -11.45
C VAL A 129 -2.93 -17.49 -10.62
N GLU A 130 -1.68 -17.16 -10.95
CA GLU A 130 -0.93 -16.11 -10.23
C GLU A 130 -1.52 -14.71 -10.48
N ARG A 131 -2.04 -14.47 -11.68
CA ARG A 131 -2.81 -13.25 -11.98
C ARG A 131 -4.08 -13.15 -11.14
N ASP A 132 -4.82 -14.25 -11.01
CA ASP A 132 -6.04 -14.30 -10.20
C ASP A 132 -5.75 -14.20 -8.70
N GLN A 133 -4.61 -14.71 -8.24
CA GLN A 133 -4.14 -14.49 -6.87
C GLN A 133 -3.86 -13.01 -6.59
N MET A 134 -3.20 -12.29 -7.50
CA MET A 134 -3.04 -10.83 -7.40
C MET A 134 -4.41 -10.12 -7.30
N LYS A 135 -5.37 -10.48 -8.17
CA LYS A 135 -6.73 -9.92 -8.08
C LYS A 135 -7.40 -10.24 -6.75
N SER A 136 -7.23 -11.44 -6.23
CA SER A 136 -7.78 -11.85 -4.92
C SER A 136 -7.19 -11.04 -3.77
N GLN A 137 -5.89 -10.75 -3.79
CA GLN A 137 -5.23 -9.89 -2.80
C GLN A 137 -5.73 -8.44 -2.88
N ILE A 138 -5.98 -7.92 -4.09
CA ILE A 138 -6.58 -6.60 -4.29
C ILE A 138 -7.99 -6.58 -3.71
N ARG A 139 -8.84 -7.57 -4.02
CA ARG A 139 -10.19 -7.69 -3.45
C ARG A 139 -10.17 -7.77 -1.94
N LEU A 140 -9.25 -8.55 -1.36
CA LEU A 140 -9.09 -8.66 0.09
C LEU A 140 -8.74 -7.31 0.72
N THR A 141 -7.81 -6.57 0.12
CA THR A 141 -7.44 -5.22 0.59
C THR A 141 -8.64 -4.29 0.61
N LEU A 142 -9.39 -4.23 -0.50
CA LEU A 142 -10.57 -3.38 -0.63
C LEU A 142 -11.67 -3.82 0.36
N SER A 143 -11.88 -5.13 0.51
CA SER A 143 -12.90 -5.70 1.41
C SER A 143 -12.59 -5.39 2.86
N ILE A 144 -11.35 -5.60 3.32
CA ILE A 144 -10.93 -5.27 4.69
C ILE A 144 -11.16 -3.79 4.96
N ALA A 145 -10.74 -2.93 4.05
CA ALA A 145 -10.93 -1.50 4.24
C ALA A 145 -12.42 -1.10 4.28
N ALA A 146 -13.27 -1.78 3.50
CA ALA A 146 -14.69 -1.46 3.38
C ALA A 146 -15.46 -1.89 4.63
N VAL A 147 -15.18 -3.09 5.13
CA VAL A 147 -15.74 -3.61 6.39
C VAL A 147 -15.33 -2.71 7.57
N ASN A 148 -14.12 -2.13 7.53
CA ASN A 148 -13.65 -1.19 8.54
C ASN A 148 -14.03 0.28 8.27
N SER A 149 -14.96 0.53 7.35
CA SER A 149 -15.54 1.87 7.08
C SER A 149 -14.50 2.94 6.71
N HIS A 150 -13.42 2.54 6.03
CA HIS A 150 -12.52 3.50 5.42
C HIS A 150 -13.17 4.10 4.16
N ARG A 151 -12.93 5.38 3.90
CA ARG A 151 -13.38 6.05 2.66
C ARG A 151 -12.21 6.52 1.80
N TYR A 152 -10.99 6.56 2.38
CA TYR A 152 -9.78 6.98 1.73
C TYR A 152 -8.70 5.91 1.86
N LEU A 153 -8.15 5.49 0.71
CA LEU A 153 -7.10 4.48 0.65
C LEU A 153 -5.83 5.04 0.04
N VAL A 154 -4.69 4.68 0.61
CA VAL A 154 -3.37 4.84 -0.03
C VAL A 154 -2.77 3.47 -0.30
N VAL A 155 -2.67 3.14 -1.58
CA VAL A 155 -2.08 1.91 -2.08
C VAL A 155 -0.88 2.25 -2.96
N GLY A 156 -0.42 1.34 -3.80
CA GLY A 156 0.65 1.62 -4.76
C GLY A 156 0.93 0.39 -5.62
N ALA A 157 2.14 0.32 -6.16
CA ALA A 157 2.60 -0.79 -7.01
C ALA A 157 2.93 -2.05 -6.19
N PHE A 158 1.91 -2.64 -5.56
CA PHE A 158 1.99 -3.82 -4.71
C PHE A 158 2.72 -4.97 -5.42
N GLY A 159 3.75 -5.53 -4.77
CA GLY A 159 4.53 -6.65 -5.31
C GLY A 159 5.46 -6.32 -6.50
N CYS A 160 5.38 -5.14 -7.10
CA CYS A 160 6.07 -4.83 -8.37
C CYS A 160 7.59 -4.55 -8.21
N GLY A 161 8.04 -4.32 -6.98
CA GLY A 161 9.46 -4.12 -6.63
C GLY A 161 10.22 -5.44 -6.46
N HIS A 162 10.67 -5.71 -5.23
CA HIS A 162 11.46 -6.89 -4.87
C HIS A 162 10.76 -8.22 -5.18
N TYR A 163 9.44 -8.26 -5.06
CA TYR A 163 8.59 -9.44 -5.30
C TYR A 163 8.35 -9.76 -6.78
N LYS A 164 8.88 -8.94 -7.67
CA LYS A 164 8.95 -9.18 -9.11
C LYS A 164 7.62 -9.29 -9.89
N HIS A 165 6.49 -8.84 -9.35
CA HIS A 165 5.23 -8.80 -10.12
C HIS A 165 5.34 -7.94 -11.40
N PRO A 166 4.61 -8.28 -12.47
CA PRO A 166 4.59 -7.52 -13.71
C PRO A 166 3.84 -6.21 -13.52
N LEU A 167 4.49 -5.09 -13.78
CA LEU A 167 3.98 -3.77 -13.39
C LEU A 167 2.70 -3.39 -14.16
N GLN A 168 2.70 -3.60 -15.48
CA GLN A 168 1.59 -3.27 -16.38
C GLN A 168 0.35 -4.10 -16.05
N ASP A 169 0.50 -5.43 -16.01
CA ASP A 169 -0.63 -6.32 -15.73
C ASP A 169 -1.10 -6.21 -14.27
N SER A 170 -0.23 -5.85 -13.33
CA SER A 170 -0.64 -5.50 -11.97
C SER A 170 -1.53 -4.25 -11.93
N ALA A 171 -1.21 -3.20 -12.69
CA ALA A 171 -2.06 -2.01 -12.79
C ALA A 171 -3.41 -2.35 -13.43
N GLN A 172 -3.41 -3.23 -14.43
CA GLN A 172 -4.62 -3.72 -15.06
C GLN A 172 -5.48 -4.59 -14.10
N CYS A 173 -4.86 -5.40 -13.24
CA CYS A 173 -5.56 -6.13 -12.18
C CYS A 173 -6.28 -5.18 -11.22
N TRP A 174 -5.62 -4.09 -10.80
CA TRP A 174 -6.27 -3.04 -9.99
C TRP A 174 -7.46 -2.42 -10.72
N LYS A 175 -7.30 -2.07 -11.99
CA LYS A 175 -8.37 -1.47 -12.81
C LYS A 175 -9.58 -2.41 -12.89
N GLU A 176 -9.36 -3.67 -13.22
CA GLU A 176 -10.40 -4.68 -13.32
C GLU A 176 -11.15 -4.85 -12.00
N VAL A 177 -10.43 -5.01 -10.89
CA VAL A 177 -11.07 -5.22 -9.58
C VAL A 177 -11.82 -3.98 -9.12
N LEU A 178 -11.26 -2.78 -9.33
CA LEU A 178 -11.96 -1.54 -8.97
C LEU A 178 -13.28 -1.34 -9.74
N GLN A 179 -13.41 -1.95 -10.92
CA GLN A 179 -14.62 -1.95 -11.76
C GLN A 179 -15.61 -3.06 -11.44
N GLU A 180 -15.31 -3.92 -10.47
CA GLU A 180 -16.27 -4.92 -10.02
C GLU A 180 -17.42 -4.26 -9.26
N PRO A 181 -18.69 -4.65 -9.51
CA PRO A 181 -19.87 -4.00 -8.92
C PRO A 181 -19.85 -3.94 -7.38
N GLU A 182 -19.17 -4.88 -6.74
CA GLU A 182 -19.07 -4.94 -5.28
C GLU A 182 -18.25 -3.79 -4.69
N PHE A 183 -17.36 -3.15 -5.46
CA PHE A 183 -16.52 -2.03 -5.00
C PHE A 183 -16.97 -0.65 -5.50
N SER A 184 -17.98 -0.60 -6.38
CA SER A 184 -18.56 0.65 -6.87
C SER A 184 -19.05 1.54 -5.72
N CYS A 185 -18.83 2.85 -5.84
CA CYS A 185 -19.31 3.88 -4.90
C CYS A 185 -18.86 3.75 -3.42
N ARG A 186 -17.91 2.87 -3.07
CA ARG A 186 -17.48 2.68 -1.67
C ARG A 186 -16.50 3.74 -1.17
N TRP A 187 -15.71 4.34 -2.05
CA TRP A 187 -14.60 5.19 -1.64
C TRP A 187 -14.80 6.63 -2.08
N GLU A 188 -14.33 7.57 -1.26
CA GLU A 188 -14.23 8.98 -1.63
C GLU A 188 -12.95 9.20 -2.46
N GLY A 189 -11.85 8.54 -2.10
CA GLY A 189 -10.63 8.54 -2.90
C GLY A 189 -9.73 7.32 -2.71
N ILE A 190 -9.16 6.83 -3.81
CA ILE A 190 -8.09 5.82 -3.79
C ILE A 190 -6.85 6.43 -4.45
N TYR A 191 -5.75 6.43 -3.71
CA TYR A 191 -4.51 7.06 -4.11
C TYR A 191 -3.42 6.00 -4.27
N PHE A 192 -2.90 5.85 -5.49
CA PHE A 192 -1.74 5.03 -5.78
C PHE A 192 -0.49 5.88 -5.57
N ALA A 193 0.10 5.78 -4.38
CA ALA A 193 1.35 6.45 -4.02
C ALA A 193 2.54 5.64 -4.54
N ILE A 194 3.16 6.12 -5.62
CA ILE A 194 4.27 5.44 -6.30
C ILE A 194 5.43 6.42 -6.41
N THR A 195 6.50 6.15 -5.66
CA THR A 195 7.72 6.96 -5.76
C THR A 195 8.44 6.64 -7.06
N GLY A 196 8.72 7.67 -7.86
CA GLY A 196 9.38 7.55 -9.16
C GLY A 196 10.88 7.24 -9.10
N GLY A 197 11.31 6.30 -8.22
CA GLY A 197 12.71 5.93 -7.98
C GLY A 197 13.46 5.37 -9.21
N ARG A 198 14.12 4.21 -9.10
CA ARG A 198 14.92 3.64 -10.22
C ARG A 198 14.13 3.36 -11.49
N ASN A 199 12.80 3.19 -11.40
CA ASN A 199 11.89 3.02 -12.52
C ASN A 199 11.00 4.25 -12.68
N LYS A 200 11.49 5.28 -13.39
CA LYS A 200 10.68 6.46 -13.75
C LYS A 200 9.41 6.10 -14.54
N ASN A 201 9.43 4.98 -15.26
CA ASN A 201 8.28 4.46 -16.00
C ASN A 201 7.23 3.80 -15.07
N GLY A 202 7.58 3.57 -13.80
CA GLY A 202 6.72 2.91 -12.81
C GLY A 202 5.40 3.63 -12.61
N ILE A 203 5.53 4.94 -12.37
CA ILE A 203 4.39 5.83 -12.15
C ILE A 203 3.60 6.07 -13.43
N SER A 204 4.26 6.23 -14.58
CA SER A 204 3.55 6.51 -15.85
C SER A 204 2.64 5.36 -16.26
N ILE A 205 3.08 4.11 -16.08
CA ILE A 205 2.25 2.92 -16.36
C ILE A 205 0.99 2.90 -15.50
N TYR A 206 1.12 3.19 -14.19
CA TYR A 206 -0.05 3.26 -13.32
C TYR A 206 -0.93 4.46 -13.66
N GLN A 207 -0.34 5.61 -14.01
CA GLN A 207 -1.08 6.80 -14.45
C GLN A 207 -1.94 6.51 -15.67
N GLU A 208 -1.36 5.92 -16.71
CA GLU A 208 -2.08 5.53 -17.94
C GLU A 208 -3.23 4.55 -17.65
N ALA A 209 -3.04 3.62 -16.73
CA ALA A 209 -4.03 2.59 -16.43
C ALA A 209 -5.18 3.09 -15.53
N LEU A 210 -4.88 3.93 -14.52
CA LEU A 210 -5.74 4.17 -13.36
C LEU A 210 -6.06 5.64 -13.07
N ASP A 211 -5.25 6.59 -13.52
CA ASP A 211 -5.46 7.99 -13.13
C ASP A 211 -6.75 8.55 -13.74
N GLY A 212 -7.57 9.21 -12.92
CA GLY A 212 -8.87 9.72 -13.36
C GLY A 212 -9.96 8.66 -13.54
N LEU A 213 -9.67 7.38 -13.24
CA LEU A 213 -10.67 6.33 -13.30
C LEU A 213 -11.83 6.67 -12.35
N THR A 214 -13.05 6.68 -12.92
CA THR A 214 -14.30 6.90 -12.21
C THR A 214 -15.07 5.58 -12.15
N VAL A 215 -15.37 5.14 -10.93
CA VAL A 215 -16.04 3.86 -10.62
C VAL A 215 -17.00 4.02 -9.45
#